data_AF-A0A5J5GIK7-F1
#
_entry.id   AF-A0A5J5GIK7-F1
#
_cell.length_a   1.000
_cell.length_b   1.000
_cell.length_c   1.000
_cell.angle_alpha   90.00
_cell.angle_beta   90.00
_cell.angle_gamma   90.00
#
_symmetry.space_group_name_H-M   'P 1'
#
loop_
_entity.id
_entity.type
_entity.pdbx_description
1 polymer ?
#
loop_
_entity_poly.entity_id
_entity_poly.type
_entity_poly.pdbx_seq_one_letter_code
_entity_poly.pdbx_strand_id
1 'polypeptide(L)'
;MDFKVCTNCKNEKPATKEYFYYHKVTTKKEGVKNKVDSWCKDCKNEYQAKYRAEHIEECRVRELEYYHADPIRKERKKAGYKKHAKENREVYAERYAKWCEENRDRLRDYRNFRDIHKKHEVTKNEWENCKNYFNYRCAYCDHPIEEHFIKRKRKYIWSDFHKEHFENNGANDITNLLPSCLWCNTSKHQSKYEDWYNEGNENYAQERHIKIIQWISEDHKRYKEVSIE
;
A
#
# COMPACT_ATOMS: atom_id res chain seq x y z
N MET A 1 34.94 37.83 -0.89
CA MET A 1 34.24 36.54 -0.78
C MET A 1 35.29 35.51 -0.45
N ASP A 2 35.12 34.75 0.63
CA ASP A 2 36.14 33.79 1.07
C ASP A 2 36.05 32.51 0.23
N PHE A 3 37.18 32.05 -0.29
CA PHE A 3 37.29 30.80 -1.06
C PHE A 3 37.99 29.73 -0.23
N LYS A 4 37.67 28.46 -0.52
CA LYS A 4 38.28 27.31 0.12
C LYS A 4 38.51 26.19 -0.89
N VAL A 5 39.71 25.61 -0.83
CA VAL A 5 40.06 24.42 -1.61
C VAL A 5 39.55 23.16 -0.93
N CYS A 6 38.75 22.37 -1.64
CA CYS A 6 38.32 21.05 -1.16
C CYS A 6 39.53 20.11 -1.12
N THR A 7 39.78 19.50 0.04
CA THR A 7 40.95 18.59 0.18
C THR A 7 40.78 17.26 -0.56
N ASN A 8 39.55 16.87 -0.94
CA ASN A 8 39.27 15.66 -1.72
C ASN A 8 39.41 15.92 -3.24
N CYS A 9 38.56 16.77 -3.82
CA CYS A 9 38.57 17.03 -5.28
C CYS A 9 39.52 18.14 -5.73
N LYS A 10 40.23 18.81 -4.81
CA LYS A 10 41.19 19.90 -5.08
C LYS A 10 40.63 21.15 -5.77
N ASN A 11 39.32 21.20 -6.03
CA ASN A 11 38.66 22.37 -6.59
C ASN A 11 38.48 23.47 -5.53
N GLU A 12 38.71 24.72 -5.96
CA GLU A 12 38.42 25.92 -5.18
C GLU A 12 36.93 26.27 -5.32
N LYS A 13 36.24 26.46 -4.19
CA LYS A 13 34.82 26.81 -4.15
C LYS A 13 34.58 27.92 -3.11
N PRO A 14 33.50 28.72 -3.24
CA PRO A 14 33.12 29.68 -2.22
C PRO A 14 32.92 28.98 -0.87
N ALA A 15 33.49 29.53 0.20
CA ALA A 15 33.35 29.03 1.56
C ALA A 15 31.99 29.41 2.15
N THR A 16 30.91 28.97 1.49
CA THR A 16 29.52 29.24 1.84
C THR A 16 28.80 27.93 2.22
N LYS A 17 27.63 28.08 2.87
CA LYS A 17 26.73 26.95 3.21
C LYS A 17 26.19 26.22 2.01
N GLU A 18 26.36 26.73 0.81
CA GLU A 18 25.97 26.06 -0.42
C GLU A 18 26.95 24.91 -0.72
N TYR A 19 28.26 25.20 -0.70
CA TYR A 19 29.32 24.27 -1.13
C TYR A 19 29.98 23.47 0.00
N PHE A 20 29.90 23.93 1.25
CA PHE A 20 30.53 23.27 2.39
C PHE A 20 29.57 23.11 3.58
N TYR A 21 29.80 22.08 4.39
CA TYR A 21 29.17 21.94 5.70
C TYR A 21 29.91 22.80 6.75
N TYR A 22 29.19 23.21 7.79
CA TYR A 22 29.73 23.93 8.92
C TYR A 22 29.50 23.12 10.18
N HIS A 23 30.55 22.95 10.97
CA HIS A 23 30.51 22.23 12.23
C HIS A 23 30.83 23.18 13.37
N LYS A 24 30.08 23.06 14.47
CA LYS A 24 30.39 23.83 15.68
C LYS A 24 31.63 23.24 16.34
N VAL A 25 32.63 24.07 16.58
CA VAL A 25 33.85 23.71 17.31
C VAL A 25 34.01 24.64 18.49
N THR A 26 34.29 24.06 19.65
CA THR A 26 34.55 24.82 20.88
C THR A 26 36.05 24.94 21.07
N THR A 27 36.54 26.17 21.24
CA THR A 27 37.95 26.43 21.56
C THR A 27 38.07 27.07 22.93
N LYS A 28 39.14 26.77 23.67
CA LYS A 28 39.38 27.33 25.01
C LYS A 28 39.48 28.87 25.01
N LYS A 29 39.86 29.47 23.88
CA LYS A 29 40.11 30.91 23.76
C LYS A 29 38.91 31.71 23.23
N GLU A 30 38.13 31.16 22.30
CA GLU A 30 37.12 31.92 21.55
C GLU A 30 35.69 31.37 21.73
N GLY A 31 35.49 30.37 22.60
CA GLY A 31 34.19 29.73 22.78
C GLY A 31 33.75 28.92 21.55
N VAL A 32 32.44 28.90 21.28
CA VAL A 32 31.83 28.10 20.21
C VAL A 32 31.85 28.88 18.89
N LYS A 33 32.56 28.35 17.87
CA LYS A 33 32.60 28.92 16.52
C LYS A 33 32.23 27.90 15.45
N ASN A 34 31.82 28.38 14.28
CA ASN A 34 31.54 27.51 13.13
C ASN A 34 32.81 27.32 12.30
N LYS A 35 33.23 26.07 12.09
CA LYS A 35 34.34 25.70 11.22
C LYS A 35 33.81 25.09 9.93
N VAL A 36 34.27 25.63 8.80
CA VAL A 36 33.98 25.10 7.46
C VAL A 36 34.67 23.74 7.29
N ASP A 37 33.95 22.74 6.79
CA ASP A 37 34.50 21.41 6.52
C ASP A 37 35.65 21.45 5.50
N SER A 38 36.52 20.44 5.55
CA SER A 38 37.67 20.28 4.65
C SER A 38 37.29 19.71 3.28
N TRP A 39 36.15 19.03 3.18
CA TRP A 39 35.61 18.46 1.95
C TRP A 39 34.37 19.25 1.53
N CYS A 40 34.18 19.45 0.23
CA CYS A 40 32.94 20.02 -0.30
C CYS A 40 31.79 19.02 -0.12
N LYS A 41 30.55 19.53 -0.17
CA LYS A 41 29.36 18.71 -0.02
C LYS A 41 29.27 17.58 -1.04
N ASP A 42 29.63 17.84 -2.30
CA ASP A 42 29.56 16.83 -3.36
C ASP A 42 30.43 15.62 -3.02
N CYS A 43 31.68 15.85 -2.64
CA CYS A 43 32.60 14.79 -2.23
C CYS A 43 32.11 14.04 -0.98
N LYS A 44 31.53 14.76 0.00
CA LYS A 44 30.96 14.12 1.19
C LYS A 44 29.74 13.26 0.85
N ASN A 45 28.86 13.75 -0.02
CA ASN A 45 27.67 13.03 -0.46
C ASN A 45 28.05 11.77 -1.23
N GLU A 46 29.00 11.88 -2.17
CA GLU A 46 29.51 10.74 -2.93
C GLU A 46 30.15 9.69 -2.02
N TYR A 47 31.02 10.12 -1.10
CA TYR A 47 31.63 9.23 -0.11
C TYR A 47 30.58 8.52 0.75
N GLN A 48 29.59 9.27 1.25
CA GLN A 48 28.50 8.69 2.05
C GLN A 48 27.64 7.72 1.25
N ALA A 49 27.39 8.00 -0.04
CA ALA A 49 26.65 7.09 -0.91
C ALA A 49 27.40 5.78 -1.12
N LYS A 50 28.71 5.85 -1.42
CA LYS A 50 29.58 4.66 -1.53
C LYS A 50 29.61 3.85 -0.24
N TYR A 51 29.84 4.52 0.90
CA TYR A 51 29.83 3.86 2.20
C TYR A 51 28.50 3.16 2.50
N ARG A 52 27.36 3.79 2.20
CA ARG A 52 26.04 3.15 2.40
C ARG A 52 25.81 1.94 1.48
N ALA A 53 26.34 1.98 0.26
CA ALA A 53 26.25 0.86 -0.66
C ALA A 53 27.13 -0.32 -0.21
N GLU A 54 28.35 -0.04 0.24
CA GLU A 54 29.31 -1.04 0.73
C GLU A 54 28.90 -1.64 2.10
N HIS A 55 28.25 -0.83 2.95
CA HIS A 55 27.86 -1.21 4.31
C HIS A 55 26.33 -1.23 4.49
N ILE A 56 25.59 -1.74 3.50
CA ILE A 56 24.12 -1.70 3.50
C ILE A 56 23.51 -2.34 4.74
N GLU A 57 24.02 -3.49 5.18
CA GLU A 57 23.45 -4.20 6.34
C GLU A 57 23.80 -3.53 7.66
N GLU A 58 25.02 -3.03 7.84
CA GLU A 58 25.36 -2.22 9.02
C GLU A 58 24.50 -0.96 9.11
N CYS A 59 24.25 -0.30 7.97
CA CYS A 59 23.38 0.86 7.90
C CYS A 59 21.95 0.52 8.31
N ARG A 60 21.41 -0.62 7.85
CA ARG A 60 20.07 -1.11 8.21
C ARG A 60 19.97 -1.48 9.69
N VAL A 61 20.95 -2.19 10.24
CA VAL A 61 20.98 -2.53 11.67
C VAL A 61 20.99 -1.25 12.50
N ARG A 62 21.85 -0.29 12.18
CA ARG A 62 21.92 1.00 12.88
C ARG A 62 20.61 1.79 12.76
N GLU A 63 19.96 1.75 11.60
CA GLU A 63 18.66 2.41 11.39
C GLU A 63 17.56 1.74 12.22
N LEU A 64 17.54 0.40 12.30
CA LEU A 64 16.63 -0.35 13.15
C LEU A 64 16.87 -0.05 14.63
N GLU A 65 18.12 -0.11 15.10
CA GLU A 65 18.49 0.26 16.47
C GLU A 65 18.03 1.67 16.81
N TYR A 66 18.29 2.64 15.92
CA TYR A 66 17.83 4.01 16.10
C TYR A 66 16.30 4.15 16.14
N TYR A 67 15.58 3.35 15.35
CA TYR A 67 14.12 3.32 15.34
C TYR A 67 13.54 2.70 16.63
N HIS A 68 14.20 1.68 17.17
CA HIS A 68 13.76 0.94 18.36
C HIS A 68 14.28 1.52 19.68
N ALA A 69 15.35 2.32 19.66
CA ALA A 69 15.98 2.88 20.86
C ALA A 69 15.07 3.81 21.69
N ASP A 70 14.05 4.43 21.06
CA ASP A 70 13.10 5.28 21.77
C ASP A 70 11.69 5.17 21.16
N PRO A 71 10.78 4.41 21.79
CA PRO A 71 9.39 4.31 21.35
C PRO A 71 8.66 5.67 21.28
N ILE A 72 9.05 6.65 22.13
CA ILE A 72 8.47 8.00 22.14
C ILE A 72 8.89 8.77 20.88
N ARG A 73 10.02 8.43 20.24
CA ARG A 73 10.44 9.01 18.96
C ARG A 73 9.40 8.79 17.87
N LYS A 74 8.83 7.59 17.78
CA LYS A 74 7.78 7.27 16.81
C LYS A 74 6.53 8.13 17.04
N GLU A 75 6.13 8.29 18.29
CA GLU A 75 4.97 9.12 18.63
C GLU A 75 5.24 10.61 18.43
N ARG A 76 6.44 11.13 18.77
CA ARG A 76 6.86 12.50 18.45
C ARG A 76 6.86 12.78 16.96
N LYS A 77 7.40 11.85 16.16
CA LYS A 77 7.41 11.95 14.70
C LYS A 77 5.99 11.96 14.13
N LYS A 78 5.10 11.08 14.59
CA LYS A 78 3.68 11.09 14.23
C LYS A 78 2.98 12.39 14.63
N ALA A 79 3.21 12.89 15.84
CA ALA A 79 2.64 14.14 16.33
C ALA A 79 3.12 15.33 15.49
N GLY A 80 4.41 15.36 15.14
CA GLY A 80 5.00 16.33 14.22
C GLY A 80 4.35 16.29 12.84
N TYR A 81 4.18 15.11 12.25
CA TYR A 81 3.47 14.96 10.97
C TYR A 81 2.02 15.42 11.04
N LYS A 82 1.31 15.07 12.12
CA LYS A 82 -0.08 15.51 12.32
C LYS A 82 -0.17 17.04 12.44
N LYS A 83 0.74 17.66 13.19
CA LYS A 83 0.83 19.12 13.33
C LYS A 83 1.13 19.78 11.98
N HIS A 84 2.15 19.30 11.27
CA HIS A 84 2.52 19.80 9.95
C HIS A 84 1.37 19.68 8.93
N ALA A 85 0.69 18.53 8.89
CA ALA A 85 -0.48 18.30 8.04
C ALA A 85 -1.64 19.26 8.35
N LYS A 86 -1.84 19.59 9.63
CA LYS A 86 -2.86 20.57 10.06
C LYS A 86 -2.48 21.99 9.64
N GLU A 87 -1.24 22.39 9.89
CA GLU A 87 -0.72 23.73 9.57
C GLU A 87 -0.62 23.98 8.07
N ASN A 88 -0.39 22.95 7.27
CA ASN A 88 -0.24 23.04 5.82
C ASN A 88 -1.46 22.50 5.06
N ARG A 89 -2.62 22.41 5.72
CA ARG A 89 -3.83 21.82 5.14
C ARG A 89 -4.21 22.48 3.81
N GLU A 90 -4.14 23.80 3.74
CA GLU A 90 -4.47 24.58 2.54
C GLU A 90 -3.47 24.32 1.40
N VAL A 91 -2.17 24.32 1.70
CA VAL A 91 -1.11 23.98 0.74
C VAL A 91 -1.30 22.57 0.18
N TYR A 92 -1.65 21.59 1.02
CA TYR A 92 -1.96 20.24 0.56
C TYR A 92 -3.22 20.17 -0.30
N ALA A 93 -4.26 20.94 0.07
CA ALA A 93 -5.50 21.00 -0.70
C ALA A 93 -5.25 21.61 -2.09
N GLU A 94 -4.48 22.71 -2.18
CA GLU A 94 -4.09 23.34 -3.44
C GLU A 94 -3.25 22.40 -4.31
N ARG A 95 -2.22 21.76 -3.74
CA ARG A 95 -1.42 20.76 -4.46
C ARG A 95 -2.26 19.60 -4.97
N TYR A 96 -3.22 19.13 -4.16
CA TYR A 96 -4.11 18.05 -4.56
C TYR A 96 -5.08 18.50 -5.65
N ALA A 97 -5.60 19.72 -5.60
CA ALA A 97 -6.45 20.29 -6.65
C ALA A 97 -5.69 20.37 -7.99
N LYS A 98 -4.47 20.92 -7.97
CA LYS A 98 -3.59 20.97 -9.14
C LYS A 98 -3.29 19.58 -9.69
N TRP A 99 -2.96 18.63 -8.81
CA TRP A 99 -2.74 17.24 -9.22
C TRP A 99 -3.99 16.63 -9.86
N CYS A 100 -5.19 16.87 -9.30
CA CYS A 100 -6.45 16.41 -9.88
C CYS A 100 -6.70 17.00 -11.28
N GLU A 101 -6.39 18.28 -11.48
CA GLU A 101 -6.52 18.95 -12.77
C GLU A 101 -5.55 18.38 -13.82
N GLU A 102 -4.31 18.13 -13.43
CA GLU A 102 -3.28 17.54 -14.30
C GLU A 102 -3.54 16.05 -14.58
N ASN A 103 -4.28 15.36 -13.71
CA ASN A 103 -4.50 13.90 -13.77
C ASN A 103 -5.98 13.54 -13.99
N ARG A 104 -6.75 14.37 -14.69
CA ARG A 104 -8.20 14.14 -14.94
C ARG A 104 -8.48 12.79 -15.59
N ASP A 105 -7.69 12.40 -16.60
CA ASP A 105 -7.86 11.11 -17.28
C ASP A 105 -7.63 9.94 -16.32
N ARG A 106 -6.58 10.01 -15.50
CA ARG A 106 -6.29 8.99 -14.48
C ARG A 106 -7.40 8.88 -13.43
N LEU A 107 -8.01 10.00 -13.05
CA LEU A 107 -9.16 10.02 -12.13
C LEU A 107 -10.41 9.39 -12.77
N ARG A 108 -10.64 9.64 -14.06
CA ARG A 108 -11.70 8.98 -14.83
C ARG A 108 -11.46 7.47 -14.88
N ASP A 109 -10.24 7.04 -15.19
CA ASP A 109 -9.88 5.62 -15.25
C ASP A 109 -10.05 4.93 -13.90
N TYR A 110 -9.66 5.59 -12.80
CA TYR A 110 -9.91 5.09 -11.45
C TYR A 110 -11.40 4.96 -11.14
N ARG A 111 -12.21 5.95 -11.54
CA ARG A 111 -13.67 5.89 -11.38
C ARG A 111 -14.26 4.74 -12.20
N ASN A 112 -13.87 4.60 -13.46
CA ASN A 112 -14.31 3.54 -14.35
C ASN A 112 -13.93 2.17 -13.77
N PHE A 113 -12.69 2.00 -13.33
CA PHE A 113 -12.23 0.78 -12.65
C PHE A 113 -13.08 0.47 -11.42
N ARG A 114 -13.39 1.47 -10.60
CA ARG A 114 -14.24 1.28 -9.42
C ARG A 114 -15.67 0.90 -9.80
N ASP A 115 -16.20 1.48 -10.86
CA ASP A 115 -17.54 1.20 -11.35
C ASP A 115 -17.63 -0.20 -11.97
N ILE A 116 -16.57 -0.66 -12.64
CA ILE A 116 -16.49 -2.00 -13.22
C ILE A 116 -16.25 -3.07 -12.15
N HIS A 117 -15.46 -2.81 -11.09
CA HIS A 117 -15.01 -3.88 -10.17
C HIS A 117 -15.52 -3.77 -8.73
N LYS A 118 -16.21 -2.69 -8.35
CA LYS A 118 -16.68 -2.47 -6.96
C LYS A 118 -18.18 -2.23 -6.85
N LYS A 119 -18.86 -1.89 -7.95
CA LYS A 119 -20.32 -1.83 -8.00
C LYS A 119 -20.82 -3.19 -8.45
N HIS A 120 -21.62 -3.83 -7.61
CA HIS A 120 -22.22 -5.13 -7.91
C HIS A 120 -23.71 -4.91 -8.17
N GLU A 121 -24.20 -5.51 -9.24
CA GLU A 121 -25.58 -5.50 -9.70
C GLU A 121 -26.26 -6.78 -9.21
N VAL A 122 -26.30 -6.96 -7.88
CA VAL A 122 -26.83 -8.15 -7.23
C VAL A 122 -27.78 -7.76 -6.11
N THR A 123 -28.97 -8.35 -6.09
CA THR A 123 -29.95 -8.11 -5.03
C THR A 123 -29.52 -8.78 -3.73
N LYS A 124 -30.12 -8.36 -2.60
CA LYS A 124 -29.84 -9.00 -1.31
C LYS A 124 -30.23 -10.48 -1.33
N ASN A 125 -31.33 -10.83 -2.01
CA ASN A 125 -31.83 -12.19 -2.10
C ASN A 125 -30.93 -13.06 -2.98
N GLU A 126 -30.51 -12.55 -4.14
CA GLU A 126 -29.51 -13.22 -4.99
C GLU A 126 -28.21 -13.50 -4.23
N TRP A 127 -27.71 -12.52 -3.47
CA TRP A 127 -26.52 -12.69 -2.65
C TRP A 127 -26.71 -13.71 -1.52
N GLU A 128 -27.88 -13.71 -0.87
CA GLU A 128 -28.20 -14.70 0.15
C GLU A 128 -28.25 -16.12 -0.43
N ASN A 129 -28.86 -16.27 -1.61
CA ASN A 129 -28.90 -17.53 -2.34
C ASN A 129 -27.50 -18.03 -2.72
N CYS A 130 -26.61 -17.12 -3.14
CA CYS A 130 -25.21 -17.44 -3.38
C CYS A 130 -24.53 -17.99 -2.12
N LYS A 131 -24.64 -17.29 -0.98
CA LYS A 131 -24.07 -17.76 0.28
C LYS A 131 -24.66 -19.10 0.72
N ASN A 132 -25.98 -19.27 0.61
CA ASN A 132 -26.68 -20.52 0.91
C ASN A 132 -26.16 -21.67 0.05
N TYR A 133 -25.98 -21.45 -1.25
CA TYR A 133 -25.44 -22.47 -2.17
C TYR A 133 -24.05 -22.96 -1.72
N PHE A 134 -23.21 -22.06 -1.22
CA PHE A 134 -21.90 -22.38 -0.65
C PHE A 134 -21.94 -22.68 0.86
N ASN A 135 -23.12 -22.97 1.44
CA ASN A 135 -23.29 -23.29 2.86
C ASN A 135 -22.66 -22.25 3.82
N TYR A 136 -22.75 -20.97 3.48
CA TYR A 136 -22.10 -19.86 4.20
C TYR A 136 -20.60 -20.04 4.41
N ARG A 137 -19.93 -20.62 3.40
CA ARG A 137 -18.48 -20.83 3.38
C ARG A 137 -17.84 -20.14 2.18
N CYS A 138 -16.57 -19.82 2.32
CA CYS A 138 -15.75 -19.33 1.21
C CYS A 138 -15.73 -20.39 0.10
N ALA A 139 -16.07 -20.00 -1.13
CA ALA A 139 -16.08 -20.90 -2.28
C ALA A 139 -14.72 -21.58 -2.52
N TYR A 140 -13.62 -20.91 -2.17
CA TYR A 140 -12.27 -21.37 -2.43
C TYR A 140 -11.65 -22.19 -1.30
N CYS A 141 -11.72 -21.73 -0.06
CA CYS A 141 -11.02 -22.34 1.07
C CYS A 141 -11.95 -22.96 2.12
N ASP A 142 -13.27 -22.98 1.87
CA ASP A 142 -14.30 -23.51 2.76
C ASP A 142 -14.40 -22.84 4.15
N HIS A 143 -13.72 -21.70 4.32
CA HIS A 143 -13.72 -20.96 5.58
C HIS A 143 -15.12 -20.43 5.92
N PRO A 144 -15.67 -20.73 7.11
CA PRO A 144 -17.03 -20.39 7.49
C PRO A 144 -17.20 -18.89 7.78
N ILE A 145 -18.38 -18.35 7.48
CA ILE A 145 -18.67 -16.92 7.64
C ILE A 145 -18.59 -16.47 9.11
N GLU A 146 -18.90 -17.36 10.06
CA GLU A 146 -18.88 -17.09 11.49
C GLU A 146 -17.47 -16.71 11.97
N GLU A 147 -16.44 -17.13 11.24
CA GLU A 147 -15.04 -16.89 11.56
C GLU A 147 -14.41 -15.75 10.71
N HIS A 148 -15.21 -15.01 9.95
CA HIS A 148 -14.71 -13.88 9.16
C HIS A 148 -14.50 -12.61 10.00
N PHE A 149 -13.34 -12.54 10.65
CA PHE A 149 -12.93 -11.36 11.40
C PHE A 149 -11.84 -10.57 10.70
N ILE A 150 -12.05 -9.25 10.57
CA ILE A 150 -11.05 -8.31 10.06
C ILE A 150 -10.51 -7.43 11.20
N LYS A 151 -9.20 -7.18 11.19
CA LYS A 151 -8.55 -6.33 12.21
C LYS A 151 -8.68 -4.86 11.84
N ARG A 152 -9.49 -4.10 12.58
CA ARG A 152 -9.63 -2.63 12.45
C ARG A 152 -9.33 -1.93 13.77
N LYS A 153 -8.45 -0.93 13.74
CA LYS A 153 -8.05 -0.15 14.94
C LYS A 153 -7.70 -1.02 16.16
N ARG A 154 -6.97 -2.12 15.93
CA ARG A 154 -6.58 -3.14 16.93
C ARG A 154 -7.72 -4.00 17.51
N LYS A 155 -8.92 -3.95 16.93
CA LYS A 155 -10.05 -4.83 17.29
C LYS A 155 -10.37 -5.77 16.12
N TYR A 156 -10.83 -6.97 16.43
CA TYR A 156 -11.41 -7.88 15.43
C TYR A 156 -12.90 -7.55 15.30
N ILE A 157 -13.33 -7.34 14.06
CA ILE A 157 -14.72 -7.03 13.71
C ILE A 157 -15.16 -8.06 12.70
N TRP A 158 -16.34 -8.64 12.93
CA TRP A 158 -16.94 -9.56 11.97
C TRP A 158 -17.23 -8.85 10.64
N SER A 159 -17.04 -9.54 9.52
CA SER A 159 -17.27 -9.04 8.16
C SER A 159 -17.93 -10.12 7.32
N ASP A 160 -18.84 -9.71 6.44
CA ASP A 160 -19.41 -10.59 5.41
C ASP A 160 -18.34 -11.03 4.39
N PHE A 161 -18.68 -12.01 3.56
CA PHE A 161 -17.89 -12.42 2.38
C PHE A 161 -17.68 -11.26 1.41
N HIS A 162 -16.56 -11.30 0.70
CA HIS A 162 -16.39 -10.49 -0.49
C HIS A 162 -17.21 -11.08 -1.63
N LYS A 163 -17.92 -10.22 -2.36
CA LYS A 163 -18.49 -10.50 -3.68
C LYS A 163 -17.35 -10.51 -4.68
N GLU A 164 -16.77 -11.66 -4.90
CA GLU A 164 -15.58 -11.79 -5.74
C GLU A 164 -15.96 -12.21 -7.15
N HIS A 165 -15.29 -11.60 -8.13
CA HIS A 165 -15.55 -11.83 -9.53
C HIS A 165 -14.76 -13.03 -10.02
N PHE A 166 -15.45 -14.07 -10.48
CA PHE A 166 -14.83 -15.26 -11.07
C PHE A 166 -13.87 -14.85 -12.20
N GLU A 167 -14.39 -14.12 -13.19
CA GLU A 167 -13.60 -13.36 -14.16
C GLU A 167 -13.46 -11.91 -13.72
N ASN A 168 -12.22 -11.41 -13.56
CA ASN A 168 -11.97 -10.07 -13.01
C ASN A 168 -12.66 -8.95 -13.80
N ASN A 169 -12.76 -9.09 -15.12
CA ASN A 169 -13.42 -8.13 -16.02
C ASN A 169 -14.80 -8.63 -16.50
N GLY A 170 -15.37 -9.64 -15.84
CA GLY A 170 -16.67 -10.21 -16.17
C GLY A 170 -17.84 -9.36 -15.66
N ALA A 171 -19.03 -9.96 -15.65
CA ALA A 171 -20.25 -9.31 -15.19
C ALA A 171 -20.19 -8.91 -13.69
N ASN A 172 -20.97 -7.90 -13.31
CA ASN A 172 -21.12 -7.44 -11.93
C ASN A 172 -22.33 -8.06 -11.20
N ASP A 173 -23.06 -8.95 -11.87
CA ASP A 173 -24.24 -9.62 -11.36
C ASP A 173 -23.92 -11.02 -10.83
N ILE A 174 -24.95 -11.75 -10.42
CA ILE A 174 -24.82 -13.09 -9.81
C ILE A 174 -24.12 -14.13 -10.72
N THR A 175 -24.05 -13.90 -12.04
CA THR A 175 -23.50 -14.84 -13.01
C THR A 175 -21.97 -14.99 -12.92
N ASN A 176 -21.31 -14.01 -12.32
CA ASN A 176 -19.85 -13.95 -12.22
C ASN A 176 -19.39 -13.75 -10.76
N LEU A 177 -20.27 -13.97 -9.78
CA LEU A 177 -19.98 -13.70 -8.37
C LEU A 177 -19.87 -14.95 -7.51
N LEU A 178 -18.88 -14.95 -6.62
CA LEU A 178 -18.62 -15.99 -5.65
C LEU A 178 -18.41 -15.39 -4.24
N PRO A 179 -18.81 -16.10 -3.17
CA PRO A 179 -18.48 -15.72 -1.81
C PRO A 179 -17.04 -16.09 -1.49
N SER A 180 -16.22 -15.10 -1.16
CA SER A 180 -14.81 -15.35 -0.83
C SER A 180 -14.36 -14.66 0.46
N CYS A 181 -13.42 -15.29 1.15
CA CYS A 181 -12.74 -14.69 2.28
C CYS A 181 -11.77 -13.60 1.85
N LEU A 182 -11.39 -12.73 2.80
CA LEU A 182 -10.43 -11.66 2.55
C LEU A 182 -9.11 -12.21 1.98
N TRP A 183 -8.64 -13.34 2.51
CA TRP A 183 -7.38 -13.96 2.11
C TRP A 183 -7.44 -14.49 0.68
N CYS A 184 -8.48 -15.24 0.31
CA CYS A 184 -8.66 -15.76 -1.04
C CYS A 184 -8.86 -14.64 -2.05
N ASN A 185 -9.73 -13.67 -1.76
CA ASN A 185 -9.95 -12.51 -2.63
C ASN A 185 -8.65 -11.71 -2.87
N THR A 186 -7.85 -11.51 -1.82
CA THR A 186 -6.56 -10.82 -1.91
C THR A 186 -5.52 -11.65 -2.66
N SER A 187 -5.50 -12.96 -2.45
CA SER A 187 -4.57 -13.90 -3.11
C SER A 187 -4.86 -14.02 -4.60
N LYS A 188 -6.14 -14.14 -5.00
CA LYS A 188 -6.54 -14.20 -6.41
C LYS A 188 -6.26 -12.89 -7.13
N HIS A 189 -6.67 -11.77 -6.53
CA HIS A 189 -6.54 -10.44 -7.09
C HIS A 189 -7.11 -10.35 -8.53
N GLN A 190 -6.24 -10.26 -9.54
CA GLN A 190 -6.59 -10.12 -10.96
C GLN A 190 -6.22 -11.39 -11.77
N SER A 191 -5.75 -12.43 -11.10
CA SER A 191 -5.37 -13.68 -11.74
C SER A 191 -6.61 -14.35 -12.33
N LYS A 192 -6.44 -14.99 -13.47
CA LYS A 192 -7.49 -15.86 -14.04
C LYS A 192 -7.78 -17.00 -13.08
N TYR A 193 -9.03 -17.47 -13.08
CA TYR A 193 -9.45 -18.50 -12.15
C TYR A 193 -8.63 -19.78 -12.30
N GLU A 194 -8.42 -20.27 -13.52
CA GLU A 194 -7.71 -21.52 -13.80
C GLU A 194 -6.22 -21.44 -13.44
N ASP A 195 -5.61 -20.27 -13.66
CA ASP A 195 -4.22 -20.02 -13.34
C ASP A 195 -3.98 -19.95 -11.83
N TRP A 196 -4.99 -19.48 -11.08
CA TRP A 196 -4.86 -19.29 -9.63
C TRP A 196 -5.40 -20.46 -8.80
N TYR A 197 -6.50 -21.10 -9.21
CA TYR A 197 -7.17 -22.16 -8.46
C TYR A 197 -7.03 -23.52 -9.16
N ASN A 198 -5.83 -24.07 -9.08
CA ASN A 198 -5.44 -25.39 -9.60
C ASN A 198 -4.73 -26.21 -8.52
N GLU A 199 -4.27 -27.42 -8.87
CA GLU A 199 -3.61 -28.36 -7.94
C GLU A 199 -2.40 -27.78 -7.19
N GLY A 200 -1.76 -26.72 -7.71
CA GLY A 200 -0.66 -26.02 -7.03
C GLY A 200 -1.10 -25.04 -5.93
N ASN A 201 -2.39 -24.73 -5.84
CA ASN A 201 -2.95 -23.86 -4.80
C ASN A 201 -3.23 -24.68 -3.53
N GLU A 202 -2.74 -24.21 -2.39
CA GLU A 202 -2.91 -24.87 -1.08
C GLU A 202 -4.38 -25.09 -0.69
N ASN A 203 -5.27 -24.23 -1.19
CA ASN A 203 -6.71 -24.29 -0.94
C ASN A 203 -7.46 -25.04 -2.03
N TYR A 204 -6.80 -25.67 -3.00
CA TYR A 204 -7.50 -26.39 -4.06
C TYR A 204 -8.19 -27.64 -3.53
N ALA A 205 -9.42 -27.87 -4.00
CA ALA A 205 -10.07 -29.17 -3.93
C ALA A 205 -10.94 -29.37 -5.17
N GLN A 206 -10.88 -30.57 -5.73
CA GLN A 206 -11.65 -30.95 -6.92
C GLN A 206 -13.14 -30.71 -6.73
N GLU A 207 -13.70 -31.08 -5.57
CA GLU A 207 -15.12 -30.92 -5.26
C GLU A 207 -15.54 -29.44 -5.25
N ARG A 208 -14.71 -28.55 -4.68
CA ARG A 208 -14.95 -27.10 -4.70
C ARG A 208 -14.84 -26.53 -6.09
N HIS A 209 -13.85 -26.97 -6.87
CA HIS A 209 -13.70 -26.56 -8.26
C HIS A 209 -14.96 -26.92 -9.07
N ILE A 210 -15.43 -28.17 -8.97
CA ILE A 210 -16.67 -28.62 -9.64
C ILE A 210 -17.86 -27.75 -9.23
N LYS A 211 -18.02 -27.50 -7.92
CA LYS A 211 -19.13 -26.70 -7.38
C LYS A 211 -19.08 -25.25 -7.86
N ILE A 212 -17.90 -24.64 -7.94
CA ILE A 212 -17.71 -23.29 -8.49
C ILE A 212 -18.11 -23.27 -9.97
N ILE A 213 -17.62 -24.22 -10.77
CA ILE A 213 -17.95 -24.28 -12.19
C ILE A 213 -19.46 -24.48 -12.41
N GLN A 214 -20.11 -25.36 -11.64
CA GLN A 214 -21.56 -25.57 -11.68
C GLN A 214 -22.35 -24.29 -11.39
N TRP A 215 -21.94 -23.54 -10.37
CA TRP A 215 -22.53 -22.24 -10.05
C TRP A 215 -22.41 -21.26 -11.21
N ILE A 216 -21.18 -21.05 -11.71
CA ILE A 216 -20.90 -20.09 -12.77
C ILE A 216 -21.56 -20.48 -14.10
N SER A 217 -21.66 -21.78 -14.42
CA SER A 217 -22.25 -22.21 -15.69
C SER A 217 -23.77 -22.19 -15.71
N GLU A 218 -24.42 -22.63 -14.63
CA GLU A 218 -25.86 -22.98 -14.69
C GLU A 218 -26.64 -22.65 -13.42
N ASP A 219 -26.16 -23.05 -12.24
CA ASP A 219 -27.01 -23.06 -11.04
C ASP A 219 -27.44 -21.65 -10.60
N HIS A 220 -26.64 -20.62 -10.87
CA HIS A 220 -26.99 -19.22 -10.57
C HIS A 220 -28.30 -18.79 -11.24
N LYS A 221 -28.67 -19.38 -12.40
CA LYS A 221 -29.87 -19.01 -13.17
C LYS A 221 -31.16 -19.27 -12.40
N ARG A 222 -31.16 -20.27 -11.49
CA ARG A 222 -32.31 -20.57 -10.62
C ARG A 222 -32.58 -19.48 -9.58
N TYR A 223 -31.58 -18.64 -9.33
CA TYR A 223 -31.59 -17.63 -8.29
C TYR A 223 -31.57 -16.21 -8.85
N LYS A 224 -31.38 -16.04 -10.16
CA LYS A 224 -31.41 -14.74 -10.83
C LYS A 224 -32.86 -14.24 -10.87
N GLU A 225 -33.09 -13.07 -10.30
CA GLU A 225 -34.43 -12.47 -10.34
C GLU A 225 -34.68 -11.93 -11.74
N VAL A 226 -35.67 -12.47 -12.44
CA VAL A 226 -36.11 -11.91 -13.73
C VAL A 226 -36.89 -10.65 -13.41
N SER A 227 -36.37 -9.50 -13.85
CA SER A 227 -37.10 -8.25 -13.79
C SER A 227 -38.36 -8.40 -14.65
N ILE A 228 -39.52 -8.44 -14.02
CA ILE A 228 -40.81 -8.34 -14.73
C ILE A 228 -40.96 -6.85 -15.03
N GLU A 229 -40.76 -6.47 -16.30
CA GLU A 229 -41.11 -5.15 -16.82
C GLU A 229 -42.63 -4.94 -16.87
#